data_AF-M4ST02-F1
#
_entry.id   AF-M4ST02-F1
#
_cell.length_a   1.000
_cell.length_b   1.000
_cell.length_c   1.000
_cell.angle_alpha   90.00
_cell.angle_beta   90.00
_cell.angle_gamma   90.00
#
_symmetry.space_group_name_H-M   'P 1'
#
loop_
_entity.id
_entity.type
_entity.pdbx_description
1 polymer ?
#
loop_
_entity_poly.entity_id
_entity_poly.type
_entity_poly.pdbx_seq_one_letter_code
_entity_poly.pdbx_strand_id
1 'polypeptide(L)'
;MAAYFGRRHNQMLATLETKDTEKATDAAAKAAYLQGRIDDPLHLLAAVDNTNNLCLSMTNAAGSKPVKTEGKLGDFDCPLSAPSAKNKAAELSGITEAGFTMLKTDVTSGNAKQVASGAKKCNLLSSVNTQGFGETQAAISTDHEILGGYITIKNTNTEIDVSGHDKTHTEERDKHQSWTVAHAAIMVSPKHTTSPYANETGEIHSRPDMTKVLQAVYSAKPPISGTDLENKVIEIFQGKEEKKLQEYEDAVNQVTIPAGVAGLETDQTLAAVNDEDKLIAIRAFYEQQVSAAYGKMVATIAEASNKQTATAPADCGKN
;
A
#
# COMPACT_ATOMS: atom_id res chain seq x y z
N MET A 1 -15.17 -17.38 -14.47
CA MET A 1 -14.34 -16.15 -14.50
C MET A 1 -15.05 -14.94 -13.91
N ALA A 2 -16.21 -14.50 -14.44
CA ALA A 2 -16.92 -13.33 -13.89
C ALA A 2 -17.20 -13.42 -12.37
N ALA A 3 -17.66 -14.57 -11.87
CA ALA A 3 -17.87 -14.80 -10.44
C ALA A 3 -16.57 -14.74 -9.61
N TYR A 4 -15.42 -15.12 -10.20
CA TYR A 4 -14.10 -15.00 -9.58
C TYR A 4 -13.69 -13.52 -9.45
N PHE A 5 -13.76 -12.75 -10.54
CA PHE A 5 -13.46 -11.32 -10.49
C PHE A 5 -14.42 -10.54 -9.57
N GLY A 6 -15.71 -10.86 -9.58
CA GLY A 6 -16.69 -10.27 -8.66
C GLY A 6 -16.36 -10.57 -7.19
N ARG A 7 -15.97 -11.80 -6.86
CA ARG A 7 -15.52 -12.18 -5.52
C ARG A 7 -14.27 -11.39 -5.10
N ARG A 8 -13.28 -11.33 -5.98
CA ARG A 8 -12.00 -10.61 -5.77
C ARG A 8 -12.23 -9.13 -5.54
N HIS A 9 -13.05 -8.49 -6.37
CA HIS A 9 -13.44 -7.09 -6.23
C HIS A 9 -14.12 -6.82 -4.88
N ASN A 10 -15.08 -7.68 -4.49
CA ASN A 10 -15.75 -7.53 -3.19
C ASN A 10 -14.78 -7.70 -2.00
N GLN A 11 -13.83 -8.63 -2.09
CA GLN A 11 -12.79 -8.79 -1.06
C GLN A 11 -11.83 -7.61 -1.00
N MET A 12 -11.50 -7.04 -2.15
CA MET A 12 -10.70 -5.82 -2.27
C MET A 12 -11.40 -4.67 -1.55
N LEU A 13 -12.65 -4.38 -1.89
CA LEU A 13 -13.43 -3.32 -1.25
C LEU A 13 -13.56 -3.55 0.27
N ALA A 14 -13.95 -4.77 0.68
CA ALA A 14 -14.09 -5.08 2.10
C ALA A 14 -12.78 -4.91 2.87
N THR A 15 -11.63 -5.27 2.28
CA THR A 15 -10.32 -5.14 2.94
C THR A 15 -9.88 -3.68 3.01
N LEU A 16 -10.14 -2.91 1.95
CA LEU A 16 -9.89 -1.48 1.91
C LEU A 16 -10.68 -0.77 3.01
N GLU A 17 -12.00 -0.99 3.06
CA GLU A 17 -12.93 -0.34 3.98
C GLU A 17 -12.68 -0.71 5.45
N THR A 18 -12.36 -1.98 5.74
CA THR A 18 -12.33 -2.47 7.14
C THR A 18 -10.94 -2.50 7.77
N LYS A 19 -9.86 -2.36 6.99
CA LYS A 19 -8.49 -2.56 7.50
C LYS A 19 -7.48 -1.59 6.90
N ASP A 20 -7.43 -1.52 5.58
CA ASP A 20 -6.23 -0.98 4.93
C ASP A 20 -6.24 0.55 4.88
N THR A 21 -7.41 1.21 4.84
CA THR A 21 -7.51 2.65 5.04
C THR A 21 -7.01 3.07 6.42
N GLU A 22 -7.32 2.31 7.48
CA GLU A 22 -6.82 2.58 8.83
C GLU A 22 -5.30 2.46 8.89
N LYS A 23 -4.74 1.35 8.38
CA LYS A 23 -3.28 1.14 8.35
C LYS A 23 -2.54 2.22 7.56
N ALA A 24 -3.04 2.59 6.39
CA ALA A 24 -2.43 3.64 5.57
C ALA A 24 -2.46 4.99 6.29
N THR A 25 -3.57 5.31 6.95
CA THR A 25 -3.72 6.56 7.73
C THR A 25 -2.80 6.55 8.95
N ASP A 26 -2.72 5.44 9.68
CA ASP A 26 -1.85 5.27 10.84
C ASP A 26 -0.37 5.40 10.46
N ALA A 27 0.05 4.78 9.36
CA ALA A 27 1.41 4.90 8.83
C ALA A 27 1.74 6.34 8.43
N ALA A 28 0.84 7.02 7.71
CA ALA A 28 1.01 8.42 7.34
C ALA A 28 1.10 9.33 8.57
N ALA A 29 0.24 9.14 9.57
CA ALA A 29 0.22 9.93 10.79
C ALA A 29 1.50 9.73 11.62
N LYS A 30 1.94 8.49 11.81
CA LYS A 30 3.16 8.18 12.56
C LYS A 30 4.42 8.65 11.83
N ALA A 31 4.48 8.52 10.51
CA ALA A 31 5.57 9.04 9.70
C ALA A 31 5.63 10.57 9.76
N ALA A 32 4.50 11.26 9.63
CA ALA A 32 4.42 12.72 9.73
C ALA A 32 4.78 13.22 11.15
N TYR A 33 4.33 12.51 12.19
CA TYR A 33 4.71 12.81 13.57
C TYR A 33 6.22 12.68 13.78
N LEU A 34 6.83 11.57 13.32
CA LEU A 34 8.26 11.38 13.37
C LEU A 34 9.00 12.49 12.59
N GLN A 35 8.52 12.84 11.39
CA GLN A 35 9.09 13.92 10.61
C GLN A 35 9.09 15.24 11.38
N GLY A 36 7.97 15.62 12.01
CA GLY A 36 7.94 16.83 12.86
C GLY A 36 8.93 16.75 14.04
N ARG A 37 9.06 15.59 14.66
CA ARG A 37 10.03 15.34 15.74
C ARG A 37 11.49 15.38 15.27
N ILE A 38 11.76 15.27 13.97
CA ILE A 38 13.08 15.45 13.35
C ILE A 38 13.27 16.90 12.90
N ASP A 39 12.30 17.45 12.18
CA ASP A 39 12.37 18.76 11.54
C ASP A 39 12.52 19.88 12.59
N ASP A 40 11.75 19.86 13.68
CA ASP A 40 11.75 20.94 14.67
C ASP A 40 13.11 21.07 15.40
N PRO A 41 13.67 20.00 16.01
CA PRO A 41 15.00 20.10 16.62
C PRO A 41 16.09 20.41 15.58
N LEU A 42 16.00 19.86 14.36
CA LEU A 42 16.99 20.14 13.32
C LEU A 42 16.95 21.61 12.87
N HIS A 43 15.76 22.20 12.81
CA HIS A 43 15.58 23.64 12.55
C HIS A 43 16.23 24.49 13.65
N LEU A 44 16.05 24.13 14.92
CA LEU A 44 16.69 24.81 16.05
C LEU A 44 18.22 24.71 15.97
N LEU A 45 18.75 23.51 15.74
CA LEU A 45 20.20 23.29 15.62
C LEU A 45 20.79 24.06 14.43
N ALA A 46 20.07 24.15 13.30
CA ALA A 46 20.50 24.92 12.12
C ALA A 46 20.53 26.44 12.36
N ALA A 47 19.69 26.94 13.28
CA ALA A 47 19.63 28.35 13.62
C ALA A 47 20.81 28.81 14.51
N VAL A 48 21.42 27.91 15.27
CA VAL A 48 22.51 28.24 16.21
C VAL A 48 23.85 28.33 15.48
N ASP A 49 24.25 29.57 15.17
CA ASP A 49 25.58 29.92 14.68
C ASP A 49 25.98 31.34 15.10
N ASN A 50 27.08 31.45 15.84
CA ASN A 50 27.74 32.71 16.17
C ASN A 50 29.25 32.47 16.43
N THR A 51 29.95 33.49 16.94
CA THR A 51 31.40 33.43 17.20
C THR A 51 31.83 32.23 18.05
N ASN A 52 30.99 31.81 19.00
CA ASN A 52 31.31 30.77 19.98
C ASN A 52 30.40 29.54 19.88
N ASN A 53 29.32 29.60 19.09
CA ASN A 53 28.30 28.55 19.03
C ASN A 53 28.09 28.07 17.60
N LEU A 54 28.02 26.75 17.43
CA LEU A 54 27.69 26.08 16.17
C LEU A 54 27.11 24.71 16.48
N CYS A 55 25.87 24.46 16.09
CA CYS A 55 25.19 23.19 16.36
C CYS A 55 25.13 22.22 15.19
N LEU A 56 25.14 22.72 13.95
CA LEU A 56 25.34 21.91 12.76
C LEU A 56 26.65 22.33 12.09
N SER A 57 27.65 21.48 12.09
CA SER A 57 28.92 21.72 11.42
C SER A 57 29.09 20.82 10.21
N MET A 58 29.58 21.38 9.10
CA MET A 58 29.89 20.64 7.89
C MET A 58 31.26 19.94 7.94
N THR A 59 32.17 20.38 8.82
CA THR A 59 33.57 19.93 8.78
C THR A 59 34.17 19.68 10.17
N ASN A 60 34.24 20.70 11.02
CA ASN A 60 34.87 20.64 12.35
C ASN A 60 34.34 21.75 13.29
N ALA A 61 34.86 21.84 14.51
CA ALA A 61 34.41 22.82 15.50
C ALA A 61 34.75 24.30 15.18
N ALA A 62 35.52 24.58 14.12
CA ALA A 62 35.74 25.92 13.56
C ALA A 62 35.07 26.10 12.19
N GLY A 63 34.29 25.11 11.75
CA GLY A 63 33.63 25.10 10.46
C GLY A 63 32.46 26.08 10.35
N SER A 64 31.79 25.97 9.20
CA SER A 64 30.58 26.74 8.89
C SER A 64 29.34 25.88 9.07
N LYS A 65 28.21 26.53 9.36
CA LYS A 65 26.91 25.87 9.28
C LYS A 65 26.52 25.56 7.83
N PRO A 66 25.67 24.54 7.59
CA PRO A 66 25.03 24.38 6.30
C PRO A 66 24.19 25.62 5.95
N VAL A 67 24.27 26.07 4.70
CA VAL A 67 23.44 27.18 4.20
C VAL A 67 22.03 26.66 3.96
N LYS A 68 21.03 27.29 4.57
CA LYS A 68 19.62 26.97 4.30
C LYS A 68 19.15 27.72 3.06
N THR A 69 18.67 27.00 2.07
CA THR A 69 17.99 27.54 0.87
C THR A 69 16.64 26.88 0.71
N GLU A 70 15.86 27.28 -0.30
CA GLU A 70 14.57 26.65 -0.57
C GLU A 70 14.76 25.15 -0.85
N GLY A 71 14.15 24.32 -0.01
CA GLY A 71 14.20 22.86 -0.14
C GLY A 71 15.49 22.19 0.34
N LYS A 72 16.51 22.94 0.78
CA LYS A 72 17.84 22.38 1.10
C LYS A 72 18.45 22.90 2.40
N LEU A 73 19.29 22.04 2.98
CA LEU A 73 20.19 22.38 4.08
C LEU A 73 21.61 21.96 3.69
N GLY A 74 22.43 22.93 3.30
CA GLY A 74 23.70 22.67 2.61
C GLY A 74 23.43 22.11 1.21
N ASP A 75 24.12 21.03 0.86
CA ASP A 75 23.95 20.36 -0.44
C ASP A 75 22.85 19.28 -0.43
N PHE A 76 22.21 19.05 0.72
CA PHE A 76 21.23 17.98 0.91
C PHE A 76 19.79 18.48 0.77
N ASP A 77 18.95 17.68 0.12
CA ASP A 77 17.50 17.90 0.07
C ASP A 77 16.91 17.70 1.46
N CYS A 78 16.53 18.81 2.09
CA CYS A 78 16.07 18.87 3.47
C CYS A 78 15.16 20.10 3.62
N PRO A 79 13.90 20.03 3.16
CA PRO A 79 13.01 21.18 3.11
C PRO A 79 12.60 21.70 4.49
N LEU A 80 12.65 20.85 5.54
CA LEU A 80 12.20 21.16 6.91
C LEU A 80 10.82 21.83 6.91
N SER A 81 9.88 21.20 6.21
CA SER A 81 8.52 21.69 6.03
C SER A 81 7.53 20.53 6.02
N ALA A 82 6.28 20.83 6.35
CA ALA A 82 5.24 19.83 6.40
C ALA A 82 5.11 19.08 5.06
N PRO A 83 4.95 17.75 5.08
CA PRO A 83 4.80 16.97 3.87
C PRO A 83 3.50 17.35 3.14
N SER A 84 3.54 17.35 1.81
CA SER A 84 2.33 17.56 0.99
C SER A 84 1.64 16.21 0.74
N ALA A 85 0.31 16.17 0.82
CA ALA A 85 -0.49 14.99 0.50
C ALA A 85 -0.54 14.63 -1.01
N LYS A 86 0.32 15.22 -1.85
CA LYS A 86 0.29 14.98 -3.29
C LYS A 86 0.75 13.55 -3.57
N ASN A 87 -0.05 12.84 -4.37
CA ASN A 87 0.20 11.46 -4.83
C ASN A 87 1.60 11.35 -5.44
N LYS A 88 2.56 10.92 -4.65
CA LYS A 88 3.83 10.43 -5.17
C LYS A 88 4.02 9.04 -4.60
N ALA A 89 3.97 8.06 -5.50
CA ALA A 89 4.62 6.79 -5.29
C ALA A 89 6.12 7.07 -5.20
N ALA A 90 6.58 7.57 -4.05
CA ALA A 90 7.98 7.52 -3.73
C ALA A 90 8.22 6.10 -3.22
N GLU A 91 9.06 5.35 -3.94
CA GLU A 91 9.76 4.23 -3.32
C GLU A 91 10.37 4.75 -2.01
N LEU A 92 10.16 4.02 -0.92
CA LEU A 92 10.71 4.35 0.39
C LEU A 92 12.24 4.20 0.34
N SER A 93 12.93 5.19 -0.22
CA SER A 93 14.39 5.17 -0.25
C SER A 93 14.90 5.29 1.18
N GLY A 94 15.64 4.27 1.61
CA GLY A 94 16.29 4.30 2.92
C GLY A 94 15.49 3.76 4.10
N ILE A 95 14.27 3.26 3.89
CA ILE A 95 13.47 2.59 4.92
C ILE A 95 13.18 1.17 4.43
N THR A 96 13.74 0.18 5.13
CA THR A 96 13.66 -1.24 4.77
C THR A 96 13.14 -2.05 5.94
N GLU A 97 12.89 -3.35 5.75
CA GLU A 97 12.56 -4.25 6.86
C GLU A 97 13.66 -4.25 7.94
N ALA A 98 14.92 -4.07 7.56
CA ALA A 98 16.07 -3.99 8.46
C ALA A 98 16.22 -2.62 9.16
N GLY A 99 15.29 -1.68 8.97
CA GLY A 99 15.32 -0.35 9.59
C GLY A 99 15.68 0.77 8.61
N PHE A 100 16.33 1.82 9.15
CA PHE A 100 16.59 3.07 8.45
C PHE A 100 18.03 3.12 7.92
N THR A 101 18.24 2.73 6.67
CA THR A 101 19.59 2.56 6.07
C THR A 101 20.29 3.90 5.77
N MET A 102 19.58 5.02 5.86
CA MET A 102 20.14 6.37 5.65
C MET A 102 20.67 7.00 6.93
N LEU A 103 20.42 6.39 8.09
CA LEU A 103 21.01 6.85 9.34
C LEU A 103 22.49 6.50 9.40
N LYS A 104 23.23 7.25 10.23
CA LYS A 104 24.68 7.07 10.36
C LYS A 104 25.01 5.68 10.88
N THR A 105 25.89 4.97 10.19
CA THR A 105 26.28 3.59 10.54
C THR A 105 27.37 3.55 11.60
N ASP A 106 28.36 4.45 11.52
CA ASP A 106 29.39 4.59 12.56
C ASP A 106 29.01 5.65 13.59
N VAL A 107 28.58 5.19 14.75
CA VAL A 107 28.31 6.00 15.95
C VAL A 107 29.10 5.47 17.15
N THR A 108 30.19 4.74 16.91
CA THR A 108 30.92 4.02 17.96
C THR A 108 31.93 4.89 18.69
N SER A 109 32.54 5.85 17.99
CA SER A 109 33.52 6.78 18.57
C SER A 109 32.91 8.15 18.82
N GLY A 110 33.50 8.87 19.76
CA GLY A 110 32.95 10.16 20.13
C GLY A 110 33.00 11.22 19.06
N ASN A 111 34.13 11.25 18.36
CA ASN A 111 34.34 12.10 17.20
C ASN A 111 33.45 11.74 16.01
N ALA A 112 32.86 10.54 16.00
CA ALA A 112 31.87 10.16 14.99
C ALA A 112 30.49 10.74 15.29
N LYS A 113 30.13 11.00 16.55
CA LYS A 113 28.83 11.58 16.92
C LYS A 113 28.86 13.10 17.00
N GLN A 114 29.94 13.66 17.53
CA GLN A 114 30.16 15.10 17.63
C GLN A 114 31.59 15.43 17.20
N VAL A 115 31.81 16.55 16.51
CA VAL A 115 33.17 16.97 16.17
C VAL A 115 34.00 17.19 17.45
N ALA A 116 35.31 16.93 17.38
CA ALA A 116 36.22 17.18 18.49
C ALA A 116 36.12 18.63 18.98
N SER A 117 36.31 18.85 20.29
CA SER A 117 36.22 20.16 20.93
C SER A 117 37.07 21.22 20.23
N GLY A 118 36.54 22.43 20.06
CA GLY A 118 37.27 23.55 19.44
C GLY A 118 36.66 24.91 19.74
N ALA A 119 36.84 25.86 18.82
CA ALA A 119 36.47 27.27 19.01
C ALA A 119 34.96 27.49 19.16
N LYS A 120 34.13 26.73 18.44
CA LYS A 120 32.67 26.77 18.56
C LYS A 120 32.14 25.49 19.22
N LYS A 121 31.07 25.64 20.00
CA LYS A 121 30.39 24.55 20.72
C LYS A 121 28.89 24.53 20.42
N CYS A 122 28.22 23.43 20.72
CA CYS A 122 26.77 23.37 20.73
C CYS A 122 26.26 23.14 22.14
N ASN A 123 25.97 24.22 22.87
CA ASN A 123 25.50 24.13 24.26
C ASN A 123 24.12 23.46 24.38
N LEU A 124 23.38 23.30 23.28
CA LEU A 124 22.12 22.55 23.26
C LEU A 124 22.31 21.03 23.40
N LEU A 125 23.52 20.52 23.16
CA LEU A 125 23.82 19.07 23.20
C LEU A 125 24.51 18.63 24.50
N SER A 126 24.56 19.51 25.51
CA SER A 126 25.01 19.18 26.86
C SER A 126 24.08 19.81 27.88
N SER A 127 23.82 19.11 28.97
CA SER A 127 22.93 19.58 30.03
C SER A 127 23.66 20.18 31.23
N VAL A 128 24.99 20.02 31.31
CA VAL A 128 25.79 20.44 32.46
C VAL A 128 26.16 21.92 32.36
N ASN A 129 26.17 22.59 33.51
CA ASN A 129 26.66 23.96 33.60
C ASN A 129 28.10 24.08 33.03
N THR A 130 28.45 25.21 32.44
CA THR A 130 29.72 25.51 31.72
C THR A 130 29.89 24.95 30.31
N GLN A 131 29.25 23.82 29.96
CA GLN A 131 29.36 23.21 28.62
C GLN A 131 28.02 23.11 27.89
N GLY A 132 26.92 23.37 28.59
CA GLY A 132 25.56 23.07 28.17
C GLY A 132 24.57 24.19 28.44
N PHE A 133 23.28 23.86 28.31
CA PHE A 133 22.18 24.79 28.55
C PHE A 133 21.75 24.92 30.02
N GLY A 134 22.26 24.05 30.90
CA GLY A 134 21.98 24.12 32.34
C GLY A 134 22.59 25.38 32.97
N GLU A 135 21.77 26.16 33.69
CA GLU A 135 22.20 27.34 34.43
C GLU A 135 22.25 27.06 35.94
N THR A 136 23.28 27.56 36.63
CA THR A 136 23.45 27.57 38.11
C THR A 136 23.50 26.24 38.88
N GLN A 137 22.92 25.13 38.39
CA GLN A 137 22.86 23.82 39.07
C GLN A 137 23.55 22.69 38.30
N ALA A 138 23.65 21.51 38.94
CA ALA A 138 24.02 20.25 38.29
C ALA A 138 23.04 19.95 37.12
N ALA A 139 23.44 19.04 36.24
CA ALA A 139 22.72 18.63 35.04
C ALA A 139 21.19 18.47 35.21
N ILE A 140 20.47 18.46 34.08
CA ILE A 140 19.06 18.02 34.05
C ILE A 140 18.86 16.70 34.83
N SER A 141 17.68 16.49 35.40
CA SER A 141 17.45 15.34 36.29
C SER A 141 17.63 13.97 35.62
N THR A 142 17.36 13.88 34.32
CA THR A 142 17.42 12.64 33.52
C THR A 142 17.92 12.94 32.12
N ASP A 143 18.42 11.93 31.43
CA ASP A 143 18.71 12.02 30.00
C ASP A 143 17.52 12.61 29.22
N HIS A 144 17.80 13.39 28.18
CA HIS A 144 16.80 14.04 27.36
C HIS A 144 16.96 13.66 25.88
N GLU A 145 15.85 13.52 25.18
CA GLU A 145 15.82 13.00 23.82
C GLU A 145 15.39 14.05 22.80
N ILE A 146 16.14 14.13 21.71
CA ILE A 146 15.80 14.95 20.54
C ILE A 146 15.73 14.09 19.28
N LEU A 147 15.22 14.66 18.17
CA LEU A 147 15.07 13.96 16.89
C LEU A 147 14.28 12.65 17.05
N GLY A 148 13.12 12.71 17.72
CA GLY A 148 12.28 11.55 17.99
C GLY A 148 12.93 10.46 18.87
N GLY A 149 14.01 10.77 19.60
CA GLY A 149 14.78 9.82 20.41
C GLY A 149 15.99 9.22 19.71
N TYR A 150 16.34 9.70 18.51
CA TYR A 150 17.55 9.28 17.83
C TYR A 150 18.82 9.75 18.55
N ILE A 151 18.80 10.95 19.13
CA ILE A 151 19.89 11.52 19.91
C ILE A 151 19.45 11.67 21.36
N THR A 152 20.26 11.14 22.27
CA THR A 152 20.09 11.31 23.72
C THR A 152 21.17 12.24 24.26
N ILE A 153 20.75 13.37 24.81
CA ILE A 153 21.57 14.30 25.58
C ILE A 153 21.65 13.77 27.01
N LYS A 154 22.87 13.52 27.48
CA LYS A 154 23.09 12.96 28.81
C LYS A 154 22.85 13.98 29.91
N ASN A 155 22.42 13.49 31.07
CA ASN A 155 22.42 14.24 32.33
C ASN A 155 23.81 14.34 32.98
N THR A 156 24.88 14.15 32.21
CA THR A 156 26.26 14.27 32.67
C THR A 156 27.08 15.02 31.62
N ASN A 157 28.30 15.43 31.97
CA ASN A 157 29.20 16.11 31.03
C ASN A 157 29.90 15.08 30.13
N THR A 158 29.08 14.30 29.45
CA THR A 158 29.48 13.29 28.49
C THR A 158 28.89 13.66 27.14
N GLU A 159 29.47 13.11 26.10
CA GLU A 159 28.94 13.20 24.75
C GLU A 159 27.51 12.67 24.67
N ILE A 160 26.79 13.11 23.64
CA ILE A 160 25.51 12.55 23.27
C ILE A 160 25.62 11.04 22.95
N ASP A 161 24.53 10.33 23.19
CA ASP A 161 24.33 9.02 22.58
C ASP A 161 23.52 9.19 21.29
N VAL A 162 23.84 8.34 20.31
CA VAL A 162 23.12 8.26 19.04
C VAL A 162 22.71 6.82 18.85
N SER A 163 21.43 6.60 18.59
CA SER A 163 20.89 5.26 18.36
C SER A 163 21.43 4.69 17.04
N GLY A 164 21.81 3.42 17.02
CA GLY A 164 22.29 2.77 15.81
C GLY A 164 21.20 2.69 14.73
N HIS A 165 21.60 2.83 13.47
CA HIS A 165 20.70 2.72 12.31
C HIS A 165 19.88 1.41 12.30
N ASP A 166 20.45 0.34 12.83
CA ASP A 166 19.92 -1.02 12.96
C ASP A 166 19.08 -1.24 14.22
N LYS A 167 18.99 -0.27 15.14
CA LYS A 167 18.27 -0.39 16.41
C LYS A 167 17.04 0.50 16.53
N THR A 168 17.05 1.63 15.82
CA THR A 168 15.96 2.62 15.86
C THR A 168 14.59 2.07 15.43
N HIS A 169 14.56 0.92 14.76
CA HIS A 169 13.33 0.22 14.36
C HIS A 169 12.91 -0.91 15.32
N THR A 170 13.74 -1.24 16.30
CA THR A 170 13.43 -2.22 17.35
C THR A 170 12.88 -1.50 18.58
N GLU A 171 12.03 -2.17 19.36
CA GLU A 171 11.54 -1.60 20.62
C GLU A 171 12.65 -1.61 21.68
N GLU A 172 13.04 -0.42 22.14
CA GLU A 172 13.85 -0.26 23.33
C GLU A 172 13.08 0.62 24.33
N ARG A 173 13.08 0.21 25.59
CA ARG A 173 12.39 0.96 26.65
C ARG A 173 12.98 2.38 26.74
N ASP A 174 12.09 3.37 26.75
CA ASP A 174 12.39 4.79 26.92
C ASP A 174 13.35 5.36 25.87
N LYS A 175 13.39 4.77 24.67
CA LYS A 175 14.24 5.25 23.55
C LYS A 175 13.57 5.19 22.20
N HIS A 176 13.84 6.19 21.36
CA HIS A 176 13.50 6.26 19.93
C HIS A 176 12.10 5.75 19.55
N GLN A 177 11.12 5.84 20.45
CA GLN A 177 9.80 5.22 20.26
C GLN A 177 9.11 5.73 19.00
N SER A 178 9.30 7.02 18.66
CA SER A 178 8.73 7.63 17.45
C SER A 178 9.27 6.99 16.17
N TRP A 179 10.52 6.53 16.17
CA TRP A 179 11.13 5.81 15.05
C TRP A 179 10.56 4.40 14.93
N THR A 180 10.53 3.67 16.04
CA THR A 180 10.04 2.29 16.09
C THR A 180 8.59 2.19 15.63
N VAL A 181 7.70 3.04 16.16
CA VAL A 181 6.27 3.00 15.81
C VAL A 181 6.01 3.43 14.36
N ALA A 182 6.76 4.40 13.84
CA ALA A 182 6.63 4.82 12.46
C ALA A 182 7.12 3.71 11.51
N HIS A 183 8.27 3.10 11.80
CA HIS A 183 8.80 1.98 11.03
C HIS A 183 7.80 0.82 10.97
N ALA A 184 7.30 0.38 12.12
CA ALA A 184 6.34 -0.71 12.20
C ALA A 184 5.08 -0.44 11.37
N ALA A 185 4.54 0.78 11.44
CA ALA A 185 3.35 1.17 10.67
C ALA A 185 3.63 1.24 9.15
N ILE A 186 4.80 1.77 8.74
CA ILE A 186 5.21 1.81 7.33
C ILE A 186 5.36 0.39 6.77
N MET A 187 5.96 -0.55 7.53
CA MET A 187 6.19 -1.92 7.07
C MET A 187 4.88 -2.69 6.82
N VAL A 188 3.83 -2.43 7.61
CA VAL A 188 2.51 -3.08 7.45
C VAL A 188 1.54 -2.31 6.56
N SER A 189 1.98 -1.21 5.96
CA SER A 189 1.15 -0.40 5.07
C SER A 189 0.71 -1.22 3.85
N PRO A 190 -0.57 -1.09 3.45
CA PRO A 190 -1.11 -1.88 2.33
C PRO A 190 -0.41 -1.55 1.01
N LYS A 191 -0.22 -2.57 0.17
CA LYS A 191 0.38 -2.43 -1.16
C LYS A 191 -0.58 -2.91 -2.23
N HIS A 192 -0.77 -2.12 -3.27
CA HIS A 192 -1.60 -2.48 -4.43
C HIS A 192 -1.10 -3.74 -5.17
N THR A 193 0.16 -4.13 -4.97
CA THR A 193 0.77 -5.33 -5.54
C THR A 193 0.54 -6.60 -4.72
N THR A 194 -0.13 -6.50 -3.57
CA THR A 194 -0.40 -7.63 -2.68
C THR A 194 -1.88 -7.99 -2.66
N SER A 195 -2.21 -9.22 -2.24
CA SER A 195 -3.61 -9.62 -2.04
C SER A 195 -4.29 -8.72 -1.00
N PRO A 196 -5.55 -8.29 -1.22
CA PRO A 196 -6.48 -8.67 -2.30
C PRO A 196 -6.45 -7.76 -3.54
N TYR A 197 -5.46 -6.89 -3.69
CA TYR A 197 -5.39 -5.92 -4.79
C TYR A 197 -4.78 -6.49 -6.08
N ALA A 198 -3.92 -7.51 -5.95
CA ALA A 198 -3.36 -8.25 -7.08
C ALA A 198 -4.10 -9.57 -7.31
N ASN A 199 -4.29 -9.96 -8.59
CA ASN A 199 -4.88 -11.25 -8.96
C ASN A 199 -4.06 -12.42 -8.42
N GLU A 200 -4.74 -13.53 -8.09
CA GLU A 200 -4.07 -14.77 -7.68
C GLU A 200 -3.28 -15.35 -8.88
N THR A 201 -2.08 -15.86 -8.62
CA THR A 201 -1.19 -16.47 -9.63
C THR A 201 -1.10 -17.99 -9.44
N GLY A 202 -0.47 -18.69 -10.38
CA GLY A 202 -0.31 -20.14 -10.32
C GLY A 202 -1.49 -20.92 -10.93
N GLU A 203 -1.48 -22.24 -10.75
CA GLU A 203 -2.47 -23.14 -11.35
C GLU A 203 -3.90 -22.79 -10.91
N ILE A 204 -4.85 -22.88 -11.84
CA ILE A 204 -6.23 -22.38 -11.66
C ILE A 204 -6.92 -23.05 -10.46
N HIS A 205 -6.65 -24.34 -10.22
CA HIS A 205 -7.26 -25.10 -9.12
C HIS A 205 -6.57 -24.89 -7.76
N SER A 206 -5.38 -24.26 -7.72
CA SER A 206 -4.68 -23.94 -6.48
C SER A 206 -4.94 -22.51 -6.00
N ARG A 207 -5.53 -21.67 -6.86
CA ARG A 207 -6.01 -20.32 -6.55
C ARG A 207 -7.15 -20.36 -5.51
N PRO A 208 -6.95 -19.81 -4.30
CA PRO A 208 -7.92 -19.92 -3.20
C PRO A 208 -9.32 -19.38 -3.52
N ASP A 209 -9.43 -18.19 -4.14
CA ASP A 209 -10.72 -17.60 -4.45
C ASP A 209 -11.37 -18.27 -5.66
N MET A 210 -10.59 -18.71 -6.65
CA MET A 210 -11.11 -19.52 -7.76
C MET A 210 -11.71 -20.84 -7.26
N THR A 211 -11.02 -21.52 -6.34
CA THR A 211 -11.48 -22.77 -5.72
C THR A 211 -12.84 -22.59 -5.05
N LYS A 212 -12.98 -21.54 -4.23
CA LYS A 212 -14.26 -21.23 -3.55
C LYS A 212 -15.38 -20.96 -4.55
N VAL A 213 -15.08 -20.28 -5.65
CA VAL A 213 -16.07 -20.01 -6.71
C VAL A 213 -16.49 -21.29 -7.42
N LEU A 214 -15.54 -22.15 -7.80
CA LEU A 214 -15.85 -23.42 -8.46
C LEU A 214 -16.68 -24.34 -7.54
N GLN A 215 -16.32 -24.43 -6.26
CA GLN A 215 -17.10 -25.17 -5.27
C GLN A 215 -18.54 -24.65 -5.13
N ALA A 216 -18.72 -23.33 -5.13
CA ALA A 216 -20.04 -22.71 -5.05
C ALA A 216 -20.87 -22.92 -6.33
N VAL A 217 -20.29 -22.69 -7.51
CA VAL A 217 -20.97 -22.80 -8.81
C VAL A 217 -21.40 -24.24 -9.08
N TYR A 218 -20.55 -25.21 -8.80
CA TYR A 218 -20.85 -26.61 -9.08
C TYR A 218 -21.55 -27.33 -7.92
N SER A 219 -21.80 -26.64 -6.79
CA SER A 219 -22.73 -26.99 -5.71
C SER A 219 -22.84 -28.50 -5.40
N ALA A 220 -21.70 -29.18 -5.29
CA ALA A 220 -21.65 -30.60 -4.94
C ALA A 220 -21.68 -30.78 -3.41
N LYS A 221 -22.31 -31.86 -2.95
CA LYS A 221 -22.21 -32.34 -1.55
C LYS A 221 -21.61 -33.74 -1.54
N PRO A 222 -20.38 -33.93 -1.00
CA PRO A 222 -19.48 -32.90 -0.45
C PRO A 222 -18.91 -31.95 -1.53
N PRO A 223 -18.36 -30.77 -1.15
CA PRO A 223 -17.73 -29.86 -2.09
C PRO A 223 -16.62 -30.54 -2.88
N ILE A 224 -16.53 -30.23 -4.18
CA ILE A 224 -15.43 -30.71 -5.04
C ILE A 224 -14.07 -30.27 -4.47
N SER A 225 -13.10 -31.18 -4.43
CA SER A 225 -11.78 -30.92 -3.86
C SER A 225 -10.73 -31.86 -4.46
N GLY A 226 -9.44 -31.54 -4.22
CA GLY A 226 -8.33 -32.35 -4.70
C GLY A 226 -8.39 -32.63 -6.20
N THR A 227 -8.20 -33.89 -6.59
CA THR A 227 -8.20 -34.33 -7.98
C THR A 227 -9.52 -34.08 -8.70
N ASP A 228 -10.66 -34.10 -8.00
CA ASP A 228 -11.96 -33.82 -8.63
C ASP A 228 -12.10 -32.35 -9.03
N LEU A 229 -11.57 -31.44 -8.20
CA LEU A 229 -11.51 -30.01 -8.54
C LEU A 229 -10.55 -29.76 -9.72
N GLU A 230 -9.37 -30.40 -9.70
CA GLU A 230 -8.40 -30.32 -10.78
C GLU A 230 -8.99 -30.81 -12.11
N ASN A 231 -9.63 -31.98 -12.10
CA ASN A 231 -10.30 -32.54 -13.27
C ASN A 231 -11.40 -31.61 -13.79
N LYS A 232 -12.19 -31.01 -12.90
CA LYS A 232 -13.23 -30.05 -13.28
C LYS A 232 -12.63 -28.79 -13.91
N VAL A 233 -11.50 -28.30 -13.38
CA VAL A 233 -10.76 -27.19 -13.99
C VAL A 233 -10.27 -27.54 -15.39
N ILE A 234 -9.67 -28.72 -15.57
CA ILE A 234 -9.20 -29.21 -16.87
C ILE A 234 -10.36 -29.31 -17.86
N GLU A 235 -11.52 -29.81 -17.41
CA GLU A 235 -12.74 -29.91 -18.23
C GLU A 235 -13.22 -28.54 -18.71
N ILE A 236 -13.22 -27.53 -17.83
CA ILE A 236 -13.76 -26.19 -18.13
C ILE A 236 -12.79 -25.36 -18.96
N PHE A 237 -11.52 -25.33 -18.56
CA PHE A 237 -10.49 -24.44 -19.09
C PHE A 237 -9.54 -25.12 -20.08
N GLN A 238 -9.75 -26.41 -20.37
CA GLN A 238 -8.90 -27.22 -21.26
C GLN A 238 -7.43 -27.27 -20.81
N GLY A 239 -7.23 -27.23 -19.50
CA GLY A 239 -5.95 -27.28 -18.81
C GLY A 239 -6.04 -26.56 -17.45
N LYS A 240 -4.95 -26.60 -16.70
CA LYS A 240 -4.90 -26.10 -15.31
C LYS A 240 -3.89 -24.99 -15.10
N GLU A 241 -3.07 -24.73 -16.11
CA GLU A 241 -2.02 -23.74 -16.11
C GLU A 241 -2.61 -22.33 -16.14
N GLU A 242 -1.90 -21.37 -15.56
CA GLU A 242 -2.28 -19.95 -15.58
C GLU A 242 -2.56 -19.43 -17.00
N LYS A 243 -1.76 -19.84 -17.98
CA LYS A 243 -1.95 -19.46 -19.39
C LYS A 243 -3.33 -19.85 -19.92
N LYS A 244 -3.93 -20.94 -19.44
CA LYS A 244 -5.27 -21.35 -19.86
C LYS A 244 -6.32 -20.37 -19.41
N LEU A 245 -6.22 -19.83 -18.21
CA LEU A 245 -7.13 -18.77 -17.78
C LEU A 245 -6.93 -17.51 -18.63
N GLN A 246 -5.67 -17.14 -18.90
CA GLN A 246 -5.34 -15.99 -19.76
C GLN A 246 -5.94 -16.13 -21.17
N GLU A 247 -5.90 -17.31 -21.79
CA GLU A 247 -6.51 -17.56 -23.10
C GLU A 247 -8.02 -17.26 -23.12
N TYR A 248 -8.74 -17.58 -22.03
CA TYR A 248 -10.15 -17.24 -21.90
C TYR A 248 -10.38 -15.75 -21.63
N GLU A 249 -9.53 -15.12 -20.82
CA GLU A 249 -9.58 -13.66 -20.57
C GLU A 249 -9.32 -12.88 -21.86
N ASP A 250 -8.32 -13.28 -22.65
CA ASP A 250 -8.00 -12.69 -23.94
C ASP A 250 -9.16 -12.83 -24.92
N ALA A 251 -9.81 -14.00 -24.98
CA ALA A 251 -11.00 -14.20 -25.80
C ALA A 251 -12.15 -13.25 -25.42
N VAL A 252 -12.38 -13.05 -24.12
CA VAL A 252 -13.38 -12.08 -23.61
C VAL A 252 -12.98 -10.65 -23.96
N ASN A 253 -11.71 -10.31 -23.79
CA ASN A 253 -11.14 -8.99 -24.07
C ASN A 253 -11.23 -8.59 -25.55
N GLN A 254 -11.21 -9.55 -26.46
CA GLN A 254 -11.34 -9.35 -27.91
C GLN A 254 -12.79 -9.25 -28.41
N VAL A 255 -13.79 -9.44 -27.55
CA VAL A 255 -15.20 -9.30 -27.96
C VAL A 255 -15.47 -7.86 -28.37
N THR A 256 -15.84 -7.65 -29.65
CA THR A 256 -16.25 -6.35 -30.15
C THR A 256 -17.66 -6.00 -29.69
N ILE A 257 -17.78 -4.86 -29.02
CA ILE A 257 -19.04 -4.22 -28.67
C ILE A 257 -19.37 -3.20 -29.78
N PRO A 258 -20.51 -3.36 -30.49
CA PRO A 258 -20.87 -2.46 -31.57
C PRO A 258 -21.16 -1.03 -31.10
N ALA A 259 -20.98 -0.07 -32.00
CA ALA A 259 -21.43 1.30 -31.84
C ALA A 259 -22.93 1.36 -31.48
N GLY A 260 -23.30 2.34 -30.65
CA GLY A 260 -24.64 2.54 -30.13
C GLY A 260 -24.99 1.73 -28.88
N VAL A 261 -24.28 0.61 -28.61
CA VAL A 261 -24.45 -0.11 -27.34
C VAL A 261 -23.91 0.75 -26.21
N ALA A 262 -24.72 0.97 -25.17
CA ALA A 262 -24.34 1.75 -23.99
C ALA A 262 -23.76 3.15 -24.30
N GLY A 263 -24.14 3.75 -25.43
CA GLY A 263 -23.64 5.07 -25.84
C GLY A 263 -22.21 5.08 -26.40
N LEU A 264 -21.67 3.92 -26.81
CA LEU A 264 -20.41 3.88 -27.55
C LEU A 264 -20.57 4.55 -28.92
N GLU A 265 -19.67 5.47 -29.26
CA GLU A 265 -19.71 6.18 -30.55
C GLU A 265 -19.23 5.31 -31.72
N THR A 266 -18.31 4.38 -31.44
CA THR A 266 -17.72 3.47 -32.42
C THR A 266 -17.68 2.06 -31.86
N ASP A 267 -17.49 1.08 -32.73
CA ASP A 267 -17.15 -0.28 -32.32
C ASP A 267 -15.87 -0.25 -31.47
N GLN A 268 -15.88 -0.98 -30.35
CA GLN A 268 -14.74 -1.11 -29.45
C GLN A 268 -14.63 -2.54 -28.94
N THR A 269 -13.42 -3.07 -28.76
CA THR A 269 -13.24 -4.33 -28.04
C THR A 269 -13.56 -4.12 -26.56
N LEU A 270 -13.98 -5.17 -25.86
CA LEU A 270 -14.29 -5.07 -24.44
C LEU A 270 -13.08 -4.56 -23.62
N ALA A 271 -11.87 -4.96 -24.01
CA ALA A 271 -10.63 -4.46 -23.40
C ALA A 271 -10.34 -2.97 -23.64
N ALA A 272 -10.94 -2.35 -24.64
CA ALA A 272 -10.80 -0.91 -24.89
C ALA A 272 -11.77 -0.06 -24.04
N VAL A 273 -12.78 -0.69 -23.43
CA VAL A 273 -13.75 -0.01 -22.57
C VAL A 273 -13.25 0.00 -21.12
N ASN A 274 -12.54 1.06 -20.74
CA ASN A 274 -11.94 1.21 -19.40
C ASN A 274 -12.82 1.95 -18.38
N ASP A 275 -14.05 2.30 -18.75
CA ASP A 275 -14.98 3.05 -17.92
C ASP A 275 -15.99 2.09 -17.27
N GLU A 276 -16.05 2.08 -15.94
CA GLU A 276 -16.89 1.15 -15.17
C GLU A 276 -18.39 1.36 -15.46
N ASP A 277 -18.84 2.61 -15.54
CA ASP A 277 -20.25 2.92 -15.82
C ASP A 277 -20.65 2.42 -17.21
N LYS A 278 -19.75 2.56 -18.21
CA LYS A 278 -19.96 1.98 -19.55
C LYS A 278 -20.00 0.46 -19.51
N LEU A 279 -19.10 -0.20 -18.78
CA LEU A 279 -19.12 -1.67 -18.64
C LEU A 279 -20.42 -2.17 -17.99
N ILE A 280 -20.93 -1.46 -16.96
CA ILE A 280 -22.21 -1.76 -16.32
C ILE A 280 -23.37 -1.60 -17.32
N ALA A 281 -23.38 -0.51 -18.10
CA ALA A 281 -24.42 -0.26 -19.10
C ALA A 281 -24.39 -1.30 -20.24
N ILE A 282 -23.20 -1.70 -20.71
CA ILE A 282 -23.02 -2.79 -21.70
C ILE A 282 -23.59 -4.10 -21.14
N ARG A 283 -23.26 -4.45 -19.90
CA ARG A 283 -23.78 -5.65 -19.24
C ARG A 283 -25.30 -5.63 -19.17
N ALA A 284 -25.89 -4.53 -18.69
CA ALA A 284 -27.35 -4.38 -18.59
C ALA A 284 -28.04 -4.51 -19.95
N PHE A 285 -27.47 -3.92 -21.00
CA PHE A 285 -27.99 -4.03 -22.37
C PHE A 285 -28.04 -5.48 -22.87
N TYR A 286 -26.95 -6.24 -22.72
CA TYR A 286 -26.94 -7.64 -23.15
C TYR A 286 -27.79 -8.56 -22.28
N GLU A 287 -27.90 -8.30 -20.98
CA GLU A 287 -28.83 -9.05 -20.09
C GLU A 287 -30.29 -8.86 -20.51
N GLN A 288 -30.67 -7.65 -20.93
CA GLN A 288 -32.00 -7.38 -21.47
C GLN A 288 -32.23 -8.14 -22.79
N GLN A 289 -31.25 -8.18 -23.68
CA GLN A 289 -31.36 -8.94 -24.93
C GLN A 289 -31.53 -10.44 -24.70
N VAL A 290 -30.73 -11.03 -23.79
CA VAL A 290 -30.85 -12.45 -23.42
C VAL A 290 -32.24 -12.74 -22.85
N SER A 291 -32.72 -11.89 -21.95
CA SER A 291 -34.06 -12.03 -21.37
C SER A 291 -35.17 -11.96 -22.43
N ALA A 292 -35.07 -11.02 -23.38
CA ALA A 292 -36.02 -10.90 -24.48
C ALA A 292 -35.97 -12.12 -25.43
N ALA A 293 -34.77 -12.63 -25.75
CA ALA A 293 -34.61 -13.82 -26.57
C ALA A 293 -35.19 -15.06 -25.90
N TYR A 294 -34.96 -15.22 -24.59
CA TYR A 294 -35.55 -16.29 -23.80
C TYR A 294 -37.08 -16.21 -23.80
N GLY A 295 -37.65 -15.03 -23.56
CA GLY A 295 -39.11 -14.81 -23.63
C GLY A 295 -39.69 -15.20 -24.99
N LYS A 296 -39.02 -14.85 -26.09
CA LYS A 296 -39.41 -15.25 -27.46
C LYS A 296 -39.33 -16.77 -27.67
N MET A 297 -38.30 -17.44 -27.15
CA MET A 297 -38.19 -18.90 -27.21
C MET A 297 -39.34 -19.57 -26.47
N VAL A 298 -39.66 -19.12 -25.25
CA VAL A 298 -40.78 -19.65 -24.46
C VAL A 298 -42.12 -19.45 -25.19
N ALA A 299 -42.35 -18.27 -25.76
CA ALA A 299 -43.56 -18.00 -26.54
C ALA A 299 -43.68 -18.91 -27.77
N THR A 300 -42.58 -19.07 -28.53
CA THR A 300 -42.53 -19.96 -29.70
C THR A 300 -42.82 -21.42 -29.32
N ILE A 301 -42.25 -21.89 -28.20
CA ILE A 301 -42.51 -23.24 -27.70
C ILE A 301 -43.99 -23.40 -27.34
N ALA A 302 -44.57 -22.44 -26.62
CA ALA A 302 -45.98 -22.47 -26.25
C ALA A 302 -46.91 -22.49 -27.48
N GLU A 303 -46.63 -21.65 -28.49
CA GLU A 303 -47.39 -21.64 -29.74
C GLU A 303 -47.27 -22.94 -30.53
N ALA A 304 -46.07 -23.55 -30.58
CA ALA A 304 -45.85 -24.83 -31.25
C ALA A 304 -46.58 -25.98 -30.53
N SER A 305 -46.56 -26.01 -29.20
CA SER A 305 -47.29 -27.00 -28.39
C SER A 305 -48.82 -26.87 -28.53
N ASN A 306 -49.34 -25.65 -28.64
CA ASN A 306 -50.76 -25.39 -28.87
C ASN A 306 -51.20 -25.80 -30.29
N LYS A 307 -50.34 -25.68 -31.30
CA LYS A 307 -50.62 -26.17 -32.67
C LYS A 307 -50.59 -27.70 -32.78
N GLN A 308 -49.73 -28.38 -32.02
CA GLN A 308 -49.71 -29.85 -31.94
C GLN A 308 -50.97 -30.45 -31.31
N THR A 309 -51.58 -29.76 -30.36
CA THR A 309 -52.86 -30.20 -29.76
C THR A 309 -54.07 -29.92 -30.67
N ALA A 310 -54.00 -28.89 -31.51
CA ALA A 310 -55.06 -28.54 -32.46
C ALA A 310 -55.07 -29.37 -33.77
N THR A 311 -54.04 -30.20 -34.03
CA THR A 311 -53.90 -30.98 -35.27
C THR A 311 -54.04 -32.49 -35.10
N ALA A 312 -54.43 -32.99 -33.91
CA ALA A 312 -54.88 -34.37 -33.79
C ALA A 312 -56.11 -34.57 -34.71
N PRO A 313 -56.08 -35.51 -35.68
CA PRO A 313 -57.24 -35.74 -36.54
C PRO A 313 -58.43 -36.13 -35.67
N ALA A 314 -59.57 -35.49 -35.88
CA ALA A 314 -60.84 -36.06 -35.49
C ALA A 314 -60.98 -37.36 -36.30
N ASP A 315 -60.65 -38.49 -35.67
CA ASP A 315 -60.83 -39.80 -36.26
C ASP A 315 -62.34 -40.03 -36.43
N CYS A 316 -62.78 -39.83 -37.66
CA CYS A 316 -64.08 -40.24 -38.14
C CYS A 316 -64.20 -41.77 -38.05
N GLY A 317 -64.96 -42.27 -37.09
CA GLY A 317 -65.61 -43.56 -37.25
C GLY A 317 -66.00 -44.26 -35.94
N LYS A 318 -67.30 -44.54 -35.78
CA LYS A 318 -67.87 -45.86 -36.12
C LYS A 318 -69.38 -45.92 -35.89
N ASN A 319 -70.04 -46.49 -36.91
CA ASN A 319 -71.25 -47.33 -36.96
C ASN A 319 -72.51 -46.89 -36.23
#